data_AF-A0A5P8YF92-F1
#
_entry.id   AF-A0A5P8YF92-F1
#
_cell.length_a   1.000
_cell.length_b   1.000
_cell.length_c   1.000
_cell.angle_alpha   90.00
_cell.angle_beta   90.00
_cell.angle_gamma   90.00
#
_symmetry.space_group_name_H-M   'P 1'
#
loop_
_entity.id
_entity.type
_entity.pdbx_description
1 polymer ?
#
loop_
_entity_poly.entity_id
_entity_poly.type
_entity_poly.pdbx_seq_one_letter_code
_entity_poly.pdbx_strand_id
1 'polypeptide(L)'
;MPGKLTTALIAVIAALLVGVTYYQNEAAKLQRDVVEIASVANQQKKDLQLIEAQRQAVAAIDIKTTKELADVKSENERLRTDIASGTKRLQLNATCSKPAPKTTGPASVPDDASARLTNAAERDYLSLRERIGIATSQISGLQDYITNVCLK
;
A
#
# COMPACT_ATOMS: atom_id res chain seq x y z
N MET A 1 -46.85 -49.43 -60.60
CA MET A 1 -46.03 -49.28 -59.38
C MET A 1 -45.31 -47.91 -59.28
N PRO A 2 -45.99 -46.75 -59.46
CA PRO A 2 -45.30 -45.44 -59.40
C PRO A 2 -45.08 -44.88 -57.99
N GLY A 3 -45.87 -45.31 -56.98
CA GLY A 3 -45.82 -44.72 -55.64
C GLY A 3 -44.62 -45.08 -54.76
N LYS A 4 -43.87 -46.15 -55.08
CA LYS A 4 -42.73 -46.60 -54.26
C LYS A 4 -41.46 -45.78 -54.50
N LEU A 5 -41.28 -45.29 -55.72
CA LEU A 5 -40.09 -44.53 -56.12
C LEU A 5 -40.17 -43.08 -55.61
N THR A 6 -41.36 -42.49 -55.62
CA THR A 6 -41.62 -41.18 -54.99
C THR A 6 -41.42 -41.21 -53.48
N THR A 7 -41.87 -42.26 -52.79
CA THR A 7 -41.62 -42.42 -51.34
C THR A 7 -40.14 -42.58 -50.99
N ALA A 8 -39.37 -43.32 -51.80
CA ALA A 8 -37.93 -43.48 -51.57
C ALA A 8 -37.19 -42.15 -51.74
N LEU A 9 -37.56 -41.36 -52.75
CA LEU A 9 -36.95 -40.06 -53.04
C LEU A 9 -37.25 -39.03 -51.93
N ILE A 10 -38.48 -39.02 -51.43
CA ILE A 10 -38.88 -38.18 -50.28
C ILE A 10 -38.10 -38.58 -49.01
N ALA A 11 -37.92 -39.88 -48.76
CA ALA A 11 -37.16 -40.36 -47.60
C ALA A 11 -35.68 -39.91 -47.64
N VAL A 12 -35.05 -39.96 -48.82
CA VAL A 12 -33.67 -39.47 -49.00
C VAL A 12 -33.58 -37.96 -48.78
N ILE A 13 -34.52 -37.18 -49.34
CA ILE A 13 -34.55 -35.72 -49.13
C ILE A 13 -34.75 -35.39 -47.65
N ALA A 14 -35.66 -36.09 -46.96
CA ALA A 14 -35.89 -35.90 -45.53
C ALA A 14 -34.63 -36.22 -44.70
N ALA A 15 -33.93 -37.31 -45.02
CA ALA A 15 -32.67 -37.66 -44.36
C ALA A 15 -31.56 -36.62 -44.59
N LEU A 16 -31.44 -36.09 -45.81
CA LEU A 16 -30.49 -35.02 -46.13
C LEU A 16 -30.81 -33.72 -45.36
N LEU A 17 -32.08 -33.32 -45.29
CA LEU A 17 -32.51 -32.14 -44.54
C LEU A 17 -32.20 -32.29 -43.05
N VAL A 18 -32.49 -33.46 -42.46
CA VAL A 18 -32.15 -33.75 -41.05
C VAL A 18 -30.64 -33.66 -40.84
N GLY A 19 -29.83 -34.27 -41.72
CA GLY A 19 -28.37 -34.18 -41.65
C GLY A 19 -27.87 -32.73 -41.68
N VAL A 20 -28.35 -31.92 -42.63
CA VAL A 20 -27.97 -30.50 -42.73
C VAL A 20 -28.36 -29.73 -41.46
N THR A 21 -29.58 -29.91 -40.94
CA THR A 21 -30.00 -29.23 -39.71
C THR A 21 -29.18 -29.64 -38.49
N TYR A 22 -28.79 -30.92 -38.39
CA TYR A 22 -27.92 -31.43 -37.33
C TYR A 22 -26.54 -30.76 -37.38
N TYR A 23 -25.89 -30.73 -38.55
CA TYR A 23 -24.57 -30.08 -38.71
C TYR A 23 -24.62 -28.58 -38.46
N GLN A 24 -25.66 -27.88 -38.93
CA GLN A 24 -25.83 -26.45 -38.67
C GLN A 24 -26.00 -26.18 -37.17
N ASN A 25 -26.79 -27.00 -36.48
CA ASN A 25 -27.00 -26.84 -35.05
C ASN A 25 -25.71 -27.11 -34.24
N GLU A 26 -24.93 -28.11 -34.66
CA GLU A 26 -23.64 -28.42 -34.01
C GLU A 26 -22.59 -27.34 -34.28
N ALA A 27 -22.49 -26.83 -35.51
CA ALA A 27 -21.64 -25.69 -35.83
C ALA A 27 -22.03 -24.43 -35.06
N ALA A 28 -23.34 -24.17 -34.92
CA ALA A 28 -23.85 -23.05 -34.13
C ALA A 28 -23.55 -23.20 -32.63
N LYS A 29 -23.59 -24.42 -32.08
CA LYS A 29 -23.14 -24.68 -30.70
C LYS A 29 -21.65 -24.40 -30.55
N LEU A 30 -20.81 -24.95 -31.43
CA LEU A 30 -19.38 -24.75 -31.35
C LEU A 30 -18.98 -23.28 -31.47
N GLN A 31 -19.64 -22.51 -32.35
CA GLN A 31 -19.44 -21.06 -32.43
C GLN A 31 -19.83 -20.34 -31.14
N ARG A 32 -20.94 -20.74 -30.50
CA ARG A 32 -21.34 -20.17 -29.20
C ARG A 32 -20.29 -20.45 -28.13
N ASP A 33 -19.81 -21.68 -28.03
CA ASP A 33 -18.80 -22.07 -27.04
C ASP A 33 -17.49 -21.28 -27.25
N VAL A 34 -17.05 -21.11 -28.50
CA VAL A 34 -15.85 -20.31 -28.82
C VAL A 34 -16.03 -18.84 -28.44
N VAL A 35 -17.20 -18.25 -28.72
CA VAL A 35 -17.50 -16.86 -28.34
C VAL A 35 -17.55 -16.72 -26.82
N GLU A 36 -18.16 -17.68 -26.12
CA GLU A 36 -18.23 -17.69 -24.65
C GLU A 36 -16.83 -17.79 -24.04
N ILE A 37 -16.03 -18.76 -24.48
CA ILE A 37 -14.63 -18.93 -24.04
C ILE A 37 -13.81 -17.68 -24.32
N ALA A 38 -13.95 -17.09 -25.52
CA ALA A 38 -13.24 -15.87 -25.87
C ALA A 38 -13.68 -14.69 -24.99
N SER A 39 -14.96 -14.61 -24.63
CA SER A 39 -15.48 -13.56 -23.73
C SER A 39 -14.92 -13.70 -22.32
N VAL A 40 -14.91 -14.93 -21.78
CA VAL A 40 -14.34 -15.25 -20.46
C VAL A 40 -12.84 -15.00 -20.44
N ALA A 41 -12.10 -15.43 -21.46
CA ALA A 41 -10.66 -15.19 -21.57
C ALA A 41 -10.34 -13.69 -21.63
N ASN A 42 -11.14 -12.90 -22.37
CA ASN A 42 -10.98 -11.45 -22.41
C ASN A 42 -11.29 -10.79 -21.06
N GLN A 43 -12.29 -11.29 -20.34
CA GLN A 43 -12.60 -10.81 -18.98
C GLN A 43 -11.46 -11.13 -18.01
N GLN A 44 -10.98 -12.37 -17.98
CA GLN A 44 -9.82 -12.77 -17.17
C GLN A 44 -8.58 -11.95 -17.50
N LYS A 45 -8.33 -11.64 -18.78
CA LYS A 45 -7.20 -10.80 -19.18
C LYS A 45 -7.31 -9.38 -18.61
N LYS A 46 -8.51 -8.79 -18.61
CA LYS A 46 -8.74 -7.46 -18.00
C LYS A 46 -8.53 -7.51 -16.49
N ASP A 47 -9.04 -8.54 -15.82
CA ASP A 47 -8.88 -8.71 -14.38
C ASP A 47 -7.40 -8.86 -14.00
N LEU A 48 -6.63 -9.65 -14.76
CA LEU A 48 -5.19 -9.79 -14.57
C LEU A 48 -4.45 -8.46 -14.77
N GLN A 49 -4.82 -7.67 -15.78
CA GLN A 49 -4.23 -6.34 -16.01
C GLN A 49 -4.52 -5.37 -14.87
N LEU A 50 -5.74 -5.41 -14.32
CA LEU A 50 -6.11 -4.59 -13.17
C LEU A 50 -5.30 -4.99 -11.92
N ILE A 51 -5.21 -6.29 -11.64
CA ILE A 51 -4.42 -6.82 -10.52
C ILE A 51 -2.95 -6.41 -10.66
N GLU A 52 -2.38 -6.51 -11.86
CA GLU A 52 -1.00 -6.11 -12.13
C GLU A 52 -0.77 -4.61 -11.86
N ALA A 53 -1.68 -3.75 -12.34
CA ALA A 53 -1.60 -2.31 -12.09
C ALA A 53 -1.69 -1.99 -10.58
N GLN A 54 -2.59 -2.67 -9.84
CA GLN A 54 -2.69 -2.52 -8.39
C GLN A 54 -1.42 -3.00 -7.68
N ARG A 55 -0.83 -4.12 -8.10
CA ARG A 55 0.45 -4.63 -7.54
C ARG A 55 1.57 -3.62 -7.70
N GLN A 56 1.69 -3.00 -8.86
CA GLN A 56 2.70 -1.99 -9.13
C GLN A 56 2.49 -0.73 -8.26
N ALA A 57 1.24 -0.29 -8.10
CA ALA A 57 0.90 0.84 -7.23
C ALA A 57 1.26 0.54 -5.76
N VAL A 58 0.92 -0.65 -5.25
CA VAL A 58 1.28 -1.08 -3.90
C VAL A 58 2.80 -1.14 -3.70
N ALA A 59 3.53 -1.70 -4.67
CA ALA A 59 5.00 -1.77 -4.61
C ALA A 59 5.63 -0.37 -4.56
N ALA A 60 5.11 0.59 -5.33
CA ALA A 60 5.60 1.97 -5.30
C ALA A 60 5.38 2.64 -3.94
N ILE A 61 4.22 2.41 -3.32
CA ILE A 61 3.91 2.91 -1.98
C ILE A 61 4.84 2.29 -0.94
N ASP A 62 5.08 0.97 -1.03
CA ASP A 62 5.95 0.26 -0.10
C ASP A 62 7.40 0.75 -0.16
N ILE A 63 7.93 0.95 -1.38
CA ILE A 63 9.28 1.51 -1.59
C ILE A 63 9.39 2.91 -0.96
N LYS A 64 8.41 3.78 -1.23
CA LYS A 64 8.38 5.15 -0.68
C LYS A 64 8.34 5.12 0.85
N THR A 65 7.38 4.38 1.41
CA THR A 65 7.16 4.30 2.86
C THR A 65 8.36 3.72 3.57
N THR A 66 8.96 2.65 3.04
CA THR A 66 10.17 2.03 3.61
C THR A 66 11.35 3.00 3.62
N LYS A 67 11.53 3.78 2.54
CA LYS A 67 12.57 4.79 2.47
C LYS A 67 12.38 5.89 3.51
N GLU A 68 11.17 6.44 3.62
CA GLU A 68 10.84 7.48 4.61
C GLU A 68 11.04 6.97 6.04
N LEU A 69 10.63 5.73 6.32
CA LEU A 69 10.80 5.10 7.62
C LEU A 69 12.28 4.92 7.98
N ALA A 70 13.12 4.52 7.01
CA ALA A 70 14.56 4.39 7.21
C ALA A 70 15.22 5.75 7.45
N ASP A 71 14.81 6.79 6.73
CA ASP A 71 15.32 8.16 6.89
C ASP A 71 15.00 8.72 8.28
N VAL A 72 13.74 8.59 8.73
CA VAL A 72 13.31 9.00 10.08
C VAL A 72 14.12 8.30 11.17
N LYS A 73 14.35 6.99 11.04
CA LYS A 73 15.15 6.23 12.01
C LYS A 73 16.60 6.68 12.02
N SER A 74 17.20 6.84 10.83
CA SER A 74 18.57 7.33 10.67
C SER A 74 18.76 8.71 11.31
N GLU A 75 17.82 9.63 11.06
CA GLU A 75 17.89 10.96 11.64
C GLU A 75 17.76 10.93 13.17
N ASN A 76 16.86 10.09 13.72
CA ASN A 76 16.71 9.96 15.17
C ASN A 76 17.98 9.37 15.82
N GLU A 77 18.60 8.38 15.19
CA GLU A 77 19.85 7.78 15.67
C GLU A 77 21.02 8.76 15.61
N ARG A 78 21.09 9.59 14.56
CA ARG A 78 22.05 10.69 14.50
C ARG A 78 21.85 11.68 15.65
N LEU A 79 20.60 12.05 15.96
CA LEU A 79 20.31 12.94 17.09
C LEU A 79 20.69 12.30 18.43
N ARG A 80 20.46 11.00 18.61
CA ARG A 80 20.92 10.26 19.80
C ARG A 80 22.43 10.34 19.96
N THR A 81 23.17 10.11 18.89
CA THR A 81 24.64 10.17 18.88
C THR A 81 25.14 11.58 19.17
N ASP A 82 24.57 12.60 18.53
CA ASP A 82 24.96 14.00 18.72
C ASP A 82 24.67 14.51 20.13
N ILE A 83 23.58 14.05 20.75
CA ILE A 83 23.23 14.37 22.15
C ILE A 83 24.18 13.64 23.10
N ALA A 84 24.44 12.35 22.87
CA ALA A 84 25.35 11.56 23.70
C ALA A 84 26.79 12.08 23.65
N SER A 85 27.25 12.61 22.51
CA SER A 85 28.57 13.23 22.36
C SER A 85 28.64 14.67 22.88
N GLY A 86 27.50 15.26 23.28
CA GLY A 86 27.40 16.66 23.70
C GLY A 86 27.52 17.68 22.56
N THR A 87 27.54 17.22 21.30
CA THR A 87 27.57 18.09 20.10
C THR A 87 26.24 18.84 19.92
N LYS A 88 25.13 18.21 20.32
CA LYS A 88 23.80 18.83 20.43
C LYS A 88 23.28 18.68 21.85
N ARG A 89 22.32 19.54 22.23
CA ARG A 89 21.58 19.45 23.48
C ARG A 89 20.11 19.74 23.25
N LEU A 90 19.24 19.06 23.99
CA LEU A 90 17.83 19.38 24.01
C LEU A 90 17.62 20.69 24.79
N GLN A 91 16.85 21.59 24.21
CA GLN A 91 16.50 22.86 24.83
C GLN A 91 15.05 22.78 25.30
N LEU A 92 14.80 23.31 26.49
CA LEU A 92 13.46 23.49 27.01
C LEU A 92 13.20 24.99 27.16
N ASN A 93 11.99 25.41 26.82
CA ASN A 93 11.57 26.77 27.03
C ASN A 93 11.18 26.95 28.50
N ALA A 94 12.12 27.39 29.33
CA ALA A 94 11.89 27.67 30.75
C ALA A 94 11.87 29.18 31.02
N THR A 95 10.92 29.59 31.85
CA THR A 95 10.94 30.91 32.49
C THR A 95 11.49 30.74 33.90
N CYS A 96 12.71 31.21 34.15
CA CYS A 96 13.30 31.22 35.49
C CYS A 96 12.89 32.52 36.19
N SER A 97 12.05 32.43 37.22
CA SER A 97 11.78 33.58 38.10
C SER A 97 13.07 34.01 38.81
N LYS A 98 13.29 35.32 38.95
CA LYS A 98 14.45 35.85 39.68
C LYS A 98 14.52 35.22 41.08
N PRO A 99 15.71 34.83 41.55
CA PRO A 99 15.88 34.43 42.95
C PRO A 99 15.41 35.56 43.86
N ALA A 100 14.71 35.21 44.96
CA ALA A 100 14.36 36.16 46.01
C ALA A 100 15.63 36.93 46.48
N PRO A 101 15.52 38.22 46.84
CA PRO A 101 16.68 39.03 47.23
C PRO A 101 17.42 38.34 48.38
N LYS A 102 18.65 37.88 48.10
CA LYS A 102 19.52 37.26 49.10
C LYS A 102 19.93 38.32 50.12
N THR A 103 19.74 38.01 51.39
CA THR A 103 20.40 38.68 52.52
C THR A 103 21.91 38.76 52.24
N THR A 104 22.51 39.92 52.49
CA THR A 104 23.92 40.24 52.24
C THR A 104 24.84 39.24 52.96
N GLY A 105 25.29 38.22 52.23
CA GLY A 105 26.26 37.21 52.69
C GLY A 105 27.22 36.89 51.53
N PRO A 106 28.41 36.33 51.82
CA PRO A 106 29.43 36.09 50.79
C PRO A 106 28.85 35.29 49.63
N ALA A 107 28.98 35.84 48.42
CA ALA A 107 28.48 35.21 47.20
C ALA A 107 29.37 34.02 46.83
N SER A 108 29.02 32.82 47.30
CA SER A 108 29.56 31.58 46.76
C SER A 108 28.75 31.17 45.54
N VAL A 109 29.42 31.07 44.39
CA VAL A 109 28.89 30.39 43.21
C VAL A 109 29.16 28.90 43.42
N PRO A 110 28.15 28.05 43.59
CA PRO A 110 28.39 26.61 43.63
C PRO A 110 28.96 26.16 42.29
N ASP A 111 30.04 25.38 42.33
CA ASP A 111 30.64 24.70 41.17
C ASP A 111 29.80 23.47 40.81
N ASP A 112 28.52 23.70 40.56
CA ASP A 112 27.58 22.66 40.13
C ASP A 112 27.61 22.52 38.61
N ALA A 113 27.31 21.31 38.14
CA ALA A 113 27.12 21.05 36.72
C ALA A 113 26.05 21.99 36.13
N SER A 114 26.29 22.48 34.91
CA SER A 114 25.32 23.31 34.20
C SER A 114 23.96 22.62 34.13
N ALA A 115 22.88 23.40 34.30
CA ALA A 115 21.52 22.90 34.25
C ALA A 115 21.28 22.10 32.95
N ARG A 116 20.89 20.82 33.10
CA ARG A 116 20.63 19.89 32.00
C ARG A 116 19.38 19.06 32.27
N LEU A 117 18.77 18.54 31.20
CA LEU A 117 17.70 17.56 31.31
C LEU A 117 18.21 16.28 31.97
N THR A 118 17.30 15.53 32.59
CA THR A 118 17.64 14.20 33.10
C THR A 118 17.86 13.25 31.93
N ASN A 119 18.76 12.28 32.08
CA ASN A 119 18.98 11.24 31.07
C ASN A 119 17.68 10.50 30.69
N ALA A 120 16.72 10.40 31.62
CA ALA A 120 15.40 9.85 31.32
C ALA A 120 14.62 10.75 30.34
N ALA A 121 14.51 12.05 30.64
CA ALA A 121 13.79 12.99 29.79
C ALA A 121 14.38 13.08 28.37
N GLU A 122 15.71 13.04 28.23
CA GLU A 122 16.35 13.04 26.90
C GLU A 122 16.01 11.79 26.08
N ARG A 123 16.06 10.60 26.71
CA ARG A 123 15.69 9.35 26.05
C ARG A 123 14.21 9.30 25.68
N ASP A 124 13.34 9.72 26.59
CA ASP A 124 11.89 9.70 26.38
C ASP A 124 11.49 10.63 25.24
N TYR A 125 12.11 11.80 25.14
CA TYR A 125 11.89 12.73 24.02
C TYR A 125 12.30 12.11 22.68
N LEU A 126 13.47 11.49 22.59
CA LEU A 126 13.94 10.87 21.35
C LEU A 126 13.10 9.65 20.96
N SER A 127 12.65 8.86 21.94
CA SER A 127 11.70 7.76 21.72
C SER A 127 10.36 8.27 21.22
N LEU A 128 9.83 9.35 21.80
CA LEU A 128 8.60 9.98 21.34
C LEU A 128 8.73 10.46 19.89
N ARG A 129 9.82 11.15 19.56
CA ARG A 129 10.10 11.62 18.20
C ARG A 129 10.16 10.46 17.20
N GLU A 130 10.81 9.36 17.56
CA GLU A 130 10.88 8.15 16.74
C GLU A 130 9.48 7.59 16.47
N ARG A 131 8.68 7.40 17.53
CA ARG A 131 7.31 6.87 17.41
C ARG A 131 6.41 7.76 16.57
N ILE A 132 6.53 9.08 16.71
CA ILE A 132 5.79 10.04 15.86
C ILE A 132 6.20 9.87 14.41
N GLY A 133 7.49 9.82 14.10
CA GLY A 133 7.95 9.66 12.72
C GLY A 133 7.50 8.33 12.09
N ILE A 134 7.56 7.23 12.85
CA ILE A 134 7.04 5.92 12.43
C ILE A 134 5.53 6.01 12.14
N ALA A 135 4.75 6.55 13.08
CA ALA A 135 3.31 6.66 12.93
C ALA A 135 2.93 7.54 11.73
N THR A 136 3.61 8.68 11.54
CA THR A 136 3.40 9.56 10.38
C THR A 136 3.66 8.83 9.07
N SER A 137 4.78 8.09 8.96
CA SER A 137 5.10 7.33 7.75
C SER A 137 4.04 6.24 7.47
N GLN A 138 3.61 5.51 8.49
CA GLN A 138 2.55 4.50 8.36
C GLN A 138 1.22 5.10 7.93
N ILE A 139 0.81 6.22 8.54
CA ILE A 139 -0.45 6.91 8.20
C ILE A 139 -0.39 7.42 6.76
N SER A 140 0.71 8.08 6.36
CA SER A 140 0.89 8.56 4.99
C SER A 140 0.86 7.40 3.98
N GLY A 141 1.54 6.29 4.25
CA GLY A 141 1.50 5.10 3.40
C GLY A 141 0.09 4.50 3.26
N LEU A 142 -0.69 4.46 4.36
CA LEU A 142 -2.08 4.01 4.34
C LEU A 142 -2.99 4.97 3.55
N GLN A 143 -2.80 6.27 3.67
CA GLN A 143 -3.52 7.27 2.88
C GLN A 143 -3.21 7.14 1.39
N ASP A 144 -1.93 6.95 1.05
CA ASP A 144 -1.48 6.70 -0.32
C ASP A 144 -2.10 5.41 -0.88
N TYR A 145 -2.19 4.34 -0.08
CA TYR A 145 -2.83 3.08 -0.46
C TYR A 145 -4.31 3.26 -0.77
N ILE A 146 -5.06 3.90 0.13
CA ILE A 146 -6.49 4.16 -0.08
C ILE A 146 -6.69 4.96 -1.38
N THR A 147 -5.92 6.03 -1.55
CA THR A 147 -6.09 6.95 -2.68
C THR A 147 -5.66 6.34 -4.02
N ASN A 148 -4.59 5.54 -4.04
CA ASN A 148 -4.01 5.03 -5.28
C ASN A 148 -4.37 3.58 -5.62
N VAL A 149 -4.96 2.83 -4.68
CA VAL A 149 -5.29 1.42 -4.87
C VAL A 149 -6.78 1.14 -4.64
N CYS A 150 -7.38 1.67 -3.56
CA CYS A 150 -8.78 1.39 -3.24
C CYS A 150 -9.78 2.27 -4.00
N LEU A 151 -9.43 3.56 -4.19
CA LEU A 151 -10.30 4.56 -4.85
C LEU A 151 -10.04 4.70 -6.35
N LYS A 152 -9.12 3.92 -6.90
CA LYS A 152 -8.75 3.89 -8.32
C LYS A 152 -9.36 2.67 -8.99
#